data_AF-A0A1V0NIH5-F1
#
_entry.id   AF-A0A1V0NIH5-F1
#
_cell.length_a   1.000
_cell.length_b   1.000
_cell.length_c   1.000
_cell.angle_alpha   90.00
_cell.angle_beta   90.00
_cell.angle_gamma   90.00
#
_symmetry.space_group_name_H-M   'P 1'
#
loop_
_entity.id
_entity.type
_entity.pdbx_description
1 polymer ?
#
loop_
_entity_poly.entity_id
_entity_poly.type
_entity_poly.pdbx_seq_one_letter_code
_entity_poly.pdbx_strand_id
1 'polypeptide(L)'
;MGRSKLTPREEALKPIIAGNIKKYLNKFNKKPADLQRGTGIAQSTISDYTSGKTLVNPGNVEKIASFFGILKSDIDPRFSDEWVSENEFPIIEKTIDAMKQLEEPRQKIVLDTASSQLEEQEKAKRAVKPKPKVTPLFDINSPLTDEELQEAVDEAVAFDGVPLTDREKELYKHLLRETWEEDHGRG
;
A
#
# COMPACT_ATOMS: atom_id res chain seq x y z
N MET A 1 -17.49 6.63 -15.58
CA MET A 1 -16.02 6.61 -15.33
C MET A 1 -15.80 5.85 -14.04
N GLY A 2 -15.06 4.73 -14.08
CA GLY A 2 -14.68 4.02 -12.87
C GLY A 2 -13.80 4.93 -12.03
N ARG A 3 -14.12 5.11 -10.75
CA ARG A 3 -13.26 5.89 -9.84
C ARG A 3 -11.91 5.19 -9.79
N SER A 4 -10.85 5.92 -10.12
CA SER A 4 -9.47 5.51 -9.84
C SER A 4 -9.39 5.02 -8.39
N LYS A 5 -8.65 3.94 -8.15
CA LYS A 5 -8.43 3.43 -6.79
C LYS A 5 -7.77 4.56 -5.98
N LEU A 6 -8.37 4.92 -4.84
CA LEU A 6 -7.80 5.95 -3.95
C LEU A 6 -6.42 5.52 -3.49
N THR A 7 -5.51 6.48 -3.35
CA THR A 7 -4.20 6.23 -2.76
C THR A 7 -4.32 5.93 -1.25
N PRO A 8 -3.31 5.32 -0.61
CA PRO A 8 -3.34 5.08 0.83
C PRO A 8 -3.52 6.37 1.66
N ARG A 9 -2.98 7.50 1.20
CA ARG A 9 -3.10 8.80 1.88
C ARG A 9 -4.48 9.41 1.65
N GLU A 10 -5.07 9.29 0.46
CA GLU A 10 -6.47 9.65 0.22
C GLU A 10 -7.45 8.80 1.06
N GLU A 11 -7.17 7.51 1.25
CA GLU A 11 -7.97 6.63 2.11
C GLU A 11 -7.89 7.06 3.58
N ALA A 12 -6.69 7.45 4.05
CA ALA A 12 -6.46 7.96 5.40
C ALA A 12 -7.18 9.30 5.68
N LEU A 13 -7.51 10.08 4.65
CA LEU A 13 -8.26 11.32 4.81
C LEU A 13 -9.73 11.12 5.15
N LYS A 14 -10.34 10.00 4.74
CA LYS A 14 -11.77 9.76 4.97
C LYS A 14 -12.19 9.86 6.45
N PRO A 15 -11.52 9.17 7.40
CA PRO A 15 -11.88 9.30 8.81
C PRO A 15 -11.63 10.71 9.37
N ILE A 16 -10.62 11.42 8.88
CA ILE A 16 -10.29 12.79 9.30
C ILE A 16 -11.43 13.74 8.89
N ILE A 17 -11.81 13.70 7.61
CA ILE A 17 -12.88 14.54 7.07
C ILE A 17 -14.23 14.20 7.73
N ALA A 18 -14.52 12.92 7.93
CA ALA A 18 -15.72 12.48 8.65
C ALA A 18 -15.77 13.04 10.09
N GLY A 19 -14.63 13.02 10.79
CA GLY A 19 -14.46 13.60 12.12
C GLY A 19 -14.69 15.11 12.13
N ASN A 20 -14.15 15.83 11.14
CA ASN A 20 -14.34 17.27 11.00
C ASN A 20 -15.81 17.65 10.75
N ILE A 21 -16.50 16.94 9.86
CA ILE A 21 -17.93 17.16 9.62
C ILE A 21 -18.75 16.95 10.90
N LYS A 22 -18.49 15.87 11.65
CA LYS A 22 -19.15 15.61 12.94
C LYS A 22 -18.85 16.67 13.99
N LYS A 23 -17.59 17.12 14.08
CA LYS A 23 -17.16 18.21 14.95
C LYS A 23 -17.99 19.47 14.70
N TYR A 24 -18.17 19.85 13.43
CA TYR A 24 -18.93 21.05 13.09
C TYR A 24 -20.45 20.89 13.23
N LEU A 25 -21.00 19.70 12.94
CA LEU A 25 -22.39 19.39 13.28
C LEU A 25 -22.66 19.61 14.77
N ASN A 26 -21.79 19.11 15.65
CA ASN A 26 -21.91 19.28 17.09
C ASN A 26 -21.71 20.75 17.51
N LYS A 27 -20.67 21.42 16.99
CA LYS A 27 -20.34 22.82 17.31
C LYS A 27 -21.50 23.78 17.01
N PHE A 28 -22.20 23.55 15.90
CA PHE A 28 -23.32 24.40 15.46
C PHE A 28 -24.70 23.84 15.85
N ASN A 29 -24.75 22.79 16.67
CA ASN A 29 -25.97 22.10 17.09
C ASN A 29 -26.88 21.73 15.90
N LYS A 30 -26.28 21.14 14.86
CA LYS A 30 -26.95 20.70 13.63
C LYS A 30 -26.98 19.18 13.55
N LYS A 31 -28.06 18.66 12.96
CA LYS A 31 -28.22 17.25 12.62
C LYS A 31 -27.77 17.00 11.17
N PRO A 32 -27.41 15.77 10.79
CA PRO A 32 -27.13 15.42 9.39
C PRO A 32 -28.26 15.80 8.42
N ALA A 33 -29.52 15.75 8.87
CA ALA A 33 -30.68 16.21 8.09
C ALA A 33 -30.69 17.73 7.82
N ASP A 34 -30.10 18.53 8.71
CA ASP A 34 -29.95 19.98 8.48
C ASP A 34 -28.89 20.23 7.41
N LEU A 35 -27.78 19.49 7.47
CA LEU A 35 -26.73 19.55 6.46
C LEU A 35 -27.27 19.13 5.09
N GLN A 36 -28.14 18.12 5.03
CA GLN A 36 -28.82 17.69 3.80
C GLN A 36 -29.62 18.84 3.20
N ARG A 37 -30.51 19.44 3.99
CA ARG A 37 -31.38 20.53 3.54
C ARG A 37 -30.59 21.77 3.12
N GLY A 38 -29.51 22.08 3.83
CA GLY A 38 -28.69 23.26 3.56
C GLY A 38 -27.72 23.12 2.38
N THR A 39 -27.32 21.89 2.02
CA THR A 39 -26.32 21.66 0.96
C THR A 39 -26.89 21.06 -0.31
N GLY A 40 -28.11 20.49 -0.25
CA GLY A 40 -28.71 19.71 -1.34
C GLY A 40 -27.99 18.38 -1.61
N ILE A 41 -27.06 17.96 -0.74
CA ILE A 41 -26.40 16.66 -0.84
C ILE A 41 -27.38 15.59 -0.34
N ALA A 42 -27.53 14.50 -1.08
CA ALA A 42 -28.42 13.39 -0.71
C ALA A 42 -28.08 12.81 0.68
N GLN A 43 -29.11 12.37 1.42
CA GLN A 43 -28.95 11.83 2.77
C GLN A 43 -27.97 10.64 2.82
N SER A 44 -28.06 9.72 1.85
CA SER A 44 -27.16 8.57 1.73
C SER A 44 -25.70 9.01 1.60
N THR A 45 -25.44 10.02 0.78
CA THR A 45 -24.11 10.60 0.60
C THR A 45 -23.58 11.26 1.88
N ILE A 46 -24.42 11.97 2.63
CA ILE A 46 -24.03 12.54 3.94
C ILE A 46 -23.72 11.43 4.95
N SER A 47 -24.48 10.34 4.93
CA SER A 47 -24.22 9.17 5.77
C SER A 47 -22.86 8.54 5.43
N ASP A 48 -22.55 8.38 4.14
CA ASP A 48 -21.25 7.87 3.68
C ASP A 48 -20.09 8.79 4.09
N TYR A 49 -20.29 10.11 4.05
CA TYR A 49 -19.28 11.09 4.46
C TYR A 49 -19.07 11.10 5.98
N THR A 50 -20.14 11.14 6.75
CA THR A 50 -20.05 11.14 8.22
C THR A 50 -19.58 9.80 8.78
N SER A 51 -19.74 8.69 8.05
CA SER A 51 -19.16 7.39 8.41
C SER A 51 -17.73 7.19 7.92
N GLY A 52 -17.19 8.07 7.06
CA GLY A 52 -15.86 7.92 6.48
C GLY A 52 -15.74 6.81 5.43
N LYS A 53 -16.86 6.33 4.88
CA LYS A 53 -16.86 5.28 3.85
C LYS A 53 -16.37 5.80 2.49
N THR A 54 -16.75 7.04 2.18
CA THR A 54 -16.45 7.69 0.90
C THR A 54 -15.69 8.99 1.13
N LEU A 55 -14.66 9.21 0.32
CA LEU A 55 -13.93 10.47 0.32
C LEU A 55 -14.83 11.59 -0.22
N VAL A 56 -14.89 12.71 0.50
CA VAL A 56 -15.70 13.87 0.08
C VAL A 56 -15.07 14.47 -1.16
N ASN A 57 -15.88 14.75 -2.19
CA ASN A 57 -15.39 15.42 -3.39
C ASN A 57 -15.25 16.95 -3.15
N PRO A 58 -14.36 17.65 -3.89
CA PRO A 58 -14.14 19.09 -3.71
C PRO A 58 -15.40 19.96 -3.72
N GLY A 59 -16.34 19.70 -4.63
CA GLY A 59 -17.58 20.48 -4.72
C GLY A 59 -18.49 20.29 -3.50
N ASN A 60 -18.52 19.10 -2.91
CA ASN A 60 -19.26 18.83 -1.68
C ASN A 60 -18.52 19.37 -0.44
N VAL A 61 -17.18 19.39 -0.42
CA VAL A 61 -16.42 20.08 0.63
C VAL A 61 -16.83 21.56 0.67
N GLU A 62 -16.88 22.23 -0.49
CA GLU A 62 -17.28 23.63 -0.59
C GLU A 62 -18.70 23.88 -0.07
N LYS A 63 -19.66 23.05 -0.47
CA LYS A 63 -21.05 23.16 0.02
C LYS A 63 -21.14 23.02 1.54
N ILE A 64 -20.42 22.04 2.11
CA ILE A 64 -20.41 21.79 3.55
C ILE A 64 -19.74 22.95 4.29
N ALA A 65 -18.61 23.45 3.80
CA ALA A 65 -17.90 24.59 4.38
C ALA A 65 -18.78 25.86 4.35
N SER A 66 -19.42 26.14 3.21
CA SER A 66 -20.35 27.25 3.06
C SER A 66 -21.57 27.14 3.98
N PHE A 67 -22.11 25.94 4.19
CA PHE A 67 -23.22 25.72 5.13
C PHE A 67 -22.86 26.10 6.57
N PHE A 68 -21.62 25.84 7.00
CA PHE A 68 -21.14 26.18 8.34
C PHE A 68 -20.50 27.58 8.44
N GLY A 69 -20.22 28.24 7.30
CA GLY A 69 -19.49 29.50 7.27
C GLY A 69 -18.02 29.37 7.69
N ILE A 70 -17.36 28.27 7.30
CA ILE A 70 -15.96 27.95 7.64
C ILE A 70 -15.12 27.78 6.37
N LEU A 71 -13.81 27.60 6.51
CA LEU A 71 -12.92 27.37 5.37
C LEU A 71 -13.04 25.93 4.85
N LYS A 72 -12.68 25.71 3.58
CA LYS A 72 -12.62 24.35 3.02
C LYS A 72 -11.60 23.48 3.76
N SER A 73 -10.48 24.06 4.19
CA SER A 73 -9.42 23.41 4.98
C SER A 73 -9.89 22.92 6.35
N ASP A 74 -10.91 23.56 6.94
CA ASP A 74 -11.51 23.12 8.20
C ASP A 74 -12.25 21.78 8.07
N ILE A 75 -12.76 21.48 6.87
CA ILE A 75 -13.44 20.22 6.55
C ILE A 75 -12.43 19.21 6.01
N ASP A 76 -11.65 19.63 5.03
CA ASP A 76 -10.75 18.76 4.27
C ASP A 76 -9.33 19.34 4.26
N PRO A 77 -8.37 18.66 4.92
CA PRO A 77 -6.98 19.09 4.98
C PRO A 77 -6.36 19.37 3.61
N ARG A 78 -6.87 18.78 2.52
CA ARG A 78 -6.36 19.01 1.16
C ARG A 78 -6.44 20.45 0.68
N PHE A 79 -7.22 21.29 1.34
CA PHE A 79 -7.36 22.71 1.04
C PHE A 79 -6.55 23.60 1.98
N SER A 80 -5.72 23.05 2.87
CA SER A 80 -4.82 23.84 3.71
C SER A 80 -3.53 24.16 2.94
N ASP A 81 -2.91 25.30 3.27
CA ASP A 81 -1.66 25.73 2.64
C ASP A 81 -0.48 24.81 3.02
N GLU A 82 -0.59 24.11 4.14
CA GLU A 82 0.36 23.09 4.59
C GLU A 82 0.15 21.72 3.92
N TRP A 83 -0.90 21.57 3.11
CA TRP A 83 -1.16 20.33 2.41
C TRP A 83 -0.23 20.18 1.21
N VAL A 84 0.87 19.50 1.43
CA VAL A 84 1.78 19.07 0.37
C VAL A 84 1.06 18.03 -0.51
N SER A 85 0.83 18.35 -1.78
CA SER A 85 0.09 17.46 -2.69
C SER A 85 0.82 16.13 -2.87
N GLU A 86 0.16 15.03 -3.24
CA GLU A 86 0.85 13.74 -3.45
C GLU A 86 1.88 13.75 -4.59
N ASN A 87 1.78 14.73 -5.48
CA ASN A 87 2.74 14.95 -6.56
C ASN A 87 3.96 15.75 -6.11
N GLU A 88 3.90 16.37 -4.94
CA GLU A 88 5.05 16.92 -4.25
C GLU A 88 5.55 15.81 -3.33
N PHE A 89 6.70 15.25 -3.66
CA PHE A 89 7.40 14.34 -2.78
C PHE A 89 8.35 15.18 -1.94
N PRO A 90 7.91 15.82 -0.83
CA PRO A 90 8.72 16.81 -0.13
C PRO A 90 10.02 16.22 0.39
N ILE A 91 10.02 14.91 0.68
CA ILE A 91 11.23 14.18 1.08
C ILE A 91 12.15 14.00 -0.12
N ILE A 92 11.64 13.63 -1.30
CA ILE A 92 12.47 13.46 -2.50
C ILE A 92 13.06 14.80 -2.91
N GLU A 93 12.27 15.88 -2.94
CA GLU A 93 12.75 17.23 -3.26
C GLU A 93 13.84 17.68 -2.29
N LYS A 94 13.59 17.58 -0.97
CA LYS A 94 14.61 17.85 0.05
C LYS A 94 15.86 16.98 -0.11
N THR A 95 15.69 15.72 -0.50
CA THR A 95 16.82 14.80 -0.74
C THR A 95 17.62 15.24 -1.95
N ILE A 96 16.97 15.61 -3.06
CA ILE A 96 17.63 16.13 -4.26
C ILE A 96 18.39 17.41 -3.94
N ASP A 97 17.78 18.34 -3.21
CA ASP A 97 18.39 19.62 -2.86
C ASP A 97 19.58 19.45 -1.91
N ALA A 98 19.51 18.52 -0.96
CA ALA A 98 20.64 18.14 -0.13
C ALA A 98 21.75 17.48 -0.97
N MET A 99 21.39 16.56 -1.86
CA MET A 99 22.32 15.83 -2.72
C MET A 99 23.13 16.76 -3.63
N LYS A 100 22.48 17.79 -4.21
CA LYS A 100 23.14 18.82 -5.02
C LYS A 100 24.21 19.61 -4.27
N GLN A 101 24.09 19.72 -2.94
CA GLN A 101 25.04 20.46 -2.09
C GLN A 101 26.20 19.60 -1.58
N LEU A 102 26.12 18.28 -1.72
CA LEU A 102 27.17 17.35 -1.29
C LEU A 102 28.30 17.26 -2.33
N GLU A 103 29.51 17.00 -1.85
CA GLU A 103 30.63 16.60 -2.70
C GLU A 103 30.44 15.18 -3.25
N GLU A 104 31.05 14.89 -4.40
CA GLU A 104 30.90 13.62 -5.13
C GLU A 104 31.14 12.35 -4.29
N PRO A 105 32.15 12.28 -3.39
CA PRO A 105 32.33 11.10 -2.55
C PRO A 105 31.13 10.83 -1.61
N ARG A 106 30.48 11.88 -1.12
CA ARG A 106 29.32 11.77 -0.23
C ARG A 106 28.05 11.45 -1.01
N GLN A 107 27.93 12.00 -2.21
CA GLN A 107 26.85 11.65 -3.15
C GLN A 107 26.85 10.14 -3.42
N LYS A 108 28.02 9.55 -3.69
CA LYS A 108 28.13 8.10 -3.92
C LYS A 108 27.59 7.27 -2.75
N ILE A 109 27.89 7.66 -1.51
CA ILE A 109 27.40 6.98 -0.31
C ILE A 109 25.86 7.01 -0.24
N VAL A 110 25.25 8.17 -0.53
CA VAL A 110 23.78 8.31 -0.54
C VAL A 110 23.16 7.40 -1.60
N LEU A 111 23.76 7.34 -2.79
CA LEU A 111 23.28 6.49 -3.89
C LEU A 111 23.38 4.99 -3.54
N ASP A 112 24.53 4.57 -3.00
CA ASP A 112 24.76 3.18 -2.59
C ASP A 112 23.76 2.77 -1.50
N THR A 113 23.58 3.63 -0.49
CA THR A 113 22.62 3.39 0.61
C THR A 113 21.19 3.30 0.09
N ALA A 114 20.77 4.22 -0.77
CA ALA A 114 19.42 4.22 -1.35
C ALA A 114 19.17 2.96 -2.18
N SER A 115 20.18 2.49 -2.91
CA SER A 115 20.10 1.25 -3.71
C SER A 115 19.96 0.01 -2.81
N SER A 116 20.75 -0.09 -1.73
CA SER A 116 20.64 -1.20 -0.77
C SER A 116 19.28 -1.22 -0.07
N GLN A 117 18.76 -0.06 0.35
CA GLN A 117 17.44 0.04 0.98
C GLN A 117 16.30 -0.38 0.02
N LEU A 118 16.42 -0.04 -1.27
CA LEU A 118 15.46 -0.50 -2.28
C LEU A 118 15.49 -2.03 -2.42
N GLU A 119 16.67 -2.63 -2.44
CA GLU A 119 16.81 -4.09 -2.53
C GLU A 119 16.23 -4.79 -1.29
N GLU A 120 16.52 -4.30 -0.09
CA GLU A 120 15.95 -4.80 1.17
C GLU A 120 14.41 -4.71 1.17
N GLN A 121 13.87 -3.59 0.69
CA GLN A 121 12.43 -3.39 0.58
C GLN A 121 11.78 -4.42 -0.37
N GLU A 122 12.39 -4.68 -1.53
CA GLU A 122 11.87 -5.66 -2.49
C GLU A 122 11.98 -7.10 -1.95
N LYS A 123 13.06 -7.43 -1.23
CA LYS A 123 13.20 -8.71 -0.50
C LYS A 123 12.10 -8.88 0.55
N ALA A 124 11.84 -7.85 1.35
CA ALA A 124 10.78 -7.87 2.36
C ALA A 124 9.39 -8.07 1.73
N LYS A 125 9.11 -7.39 0.60
CA LYS A 125 7.84 -7.59 -0.14
C LYS A 125 7.68 -9.01 -0.68
N ARG A 126 8.77 -9.64 -1.14
CA ARG A 126 8.76 -11.05 -1.58
C ARG A 126 8.48 -12.01 -0.42
N ALA A 127 9.13 -11.80 0.73
CA ALA A 127 8.90 -12.60 1.93
C ALA A 127 7.48 -12.47 2.51
N VAL A 128 6.78 -11.37 2.21
CA VAL A 128 5.40 -11.09 2.65
C VAL A 128 4.35 -11.48 1.59
N LYS A 129 4.74 -11.98 0.40
CA LYS A 129 3.77 -12.64 -0.48
C LYS A 129 3.07 -13.73 0.35
N PRO A 130 1.73 -13.77 0.37
CA PRO A 130 1.03 -14.77 1.17
C PRO A 130 1.49 -16.13 0.66
N LYS A 131 2.24 -16.87 1.49
CA LYS A 131 2.55 -18.28 1.21
C LYS A 131 1.24 -18.92 0.74
N PRO A 132 1.19 -19.55 -0.45
CA PRO A 132 0.00 -20.28 -0.84
C PRO A 132 -0.36 -21.21 0.32
N LYS A 133 -1.66 -21.29 0.64
CA LYS A 133 -2.18 -22.22 1.65
C LYS A 133 -1.53 -23.56 1.36
N VAL A 134 -0.64 -24.01 2.27
CA VAL A 134 0.14 -25.26 2.22
C VAL A 134 -0.28 -26.14 1.04
N THR A 135 0.32 -25.94 -0.12
CA THR A 135 0.15 -26.88 -1.23
C THR A 135 0.98 -28.10 -0.86
N PRO A 136 0.38 -29.30 -0.79
CA PRO A 136 1.15 -30.53 -0.62
C PRO A 136 2.23 -30.60 -1.70
N LEU A 137 3.44 -31.02 -1.33
CA LEU A 137 4.58 -31.16 -2.25
C LEU A 137 4.27 -32.07 -3.46
N PHE A 138 3.22 -32.88 -3.36
CA PHE A 138 2.75 -33.87 -4.34
C PHE A 138 1.25 -33.71 -4.63
N ASP A 139 0.74 -32.48 -4.77
CA ASP A 139 -0.64 -32.29 -5.24
C ASP A 139 -0.77 -32.68 -6.72
N ILE A 140 -1.47 -33.77 -6.98
CA ILE A 140 -1.66 -34.40 -8.30
C ILE A 140 -2.30 -33.45 -9.34
N ASN A 141 -2.93 -32.36 -8.90
CA ASN A 141 -3.62 -31.41 -9.77
C ASN A 141 -2.81 -30.14 -10.07
N SER A 142 -1.61 -29.99 -9.49
CA SER A 142 -0.74 -28.83 -9.68
C SER A 142 0.68 -29.29 -10.01
N PRO A 143 1.07 -29.37 -11.30
CA PRO A 143 2.43 -29.75 -11.66
C PRO A 143 3.43 -28.74 -11.11
N LEU A 144 4.48 -29.24 -10.47
CA LEU A 144 5.52 -28.41 -9.89
C LEU A 144 6.33 -27.74 -11.01
N THR A 145 6.15 -26.43 -11.19
CA THR A 145 6.86 -25.69 -12.26
C THR A 145 8.34 -25.49 -11.91
N ASP A 146 9.18 -25.29 -12.92
CA ASP A 146 10.62 -25.02 -12.73
C ASP A 146 10.88 -23.80 -11.84
N GLU A 147 9.99 -22.80 -11.89
CA GLU A 147 10.04 -21.58 -11.09
C GLU A 147 9.70 -21.85 -9.62
N GLU A 148 8.64 -22.61 -9.35
CA GLU A 148 8.25 -23.02 -8.00
C GLU A 148 9.28 -23.95 -7.36
N LEU A 149 9.87 -24.85 -8.16
CA LEU A 149 10.92 -25.74 -7.72
C LEU A 149 12.20 -24.96 -7.38
N GLN A 150 12.52 -23.94 -8.17
CA GLN A 150 13.66 -23.06 -7.89
C GLN A 150 13.42 -22.24 -6.61
N GLU A 151 12.22 -21.71 -6.41
CA GLU A 151 11.83 -20.98 -5.20
C GLU A 151 11.95 -21.87 -3.95
N ALA A 152 11.46 -23.11 -4.01
CA ALA A 152 11.57 -24.07 -2.91
C ALA A 152 13.01 -24.41 -2.54
N VAL A 153 13.88 -24.55 -3.55
CA VAL A 153 15.31 -24.85 -3.37
C VAL A 153 16.08 -23.62 -2.86
N ASP A 154 15.68 -22.41 -3.25
CA ASP A 154 16.31 -21.18 -2.77
C ASP A 154 15.94 -20.86 -1.32
N GLU A 155 14.78 -21.31 -0.84
CA GLU A 155 14.38 -21.23 0.57
C GLU A 155 14.95 -22.37 1.44
N ALA A 156 15.45 -23.44 0.84
CA ALA A 156 15.96 -24.60 1.55
C ALA A 156 17.32 -24.32 2.23
N VAL A 157 17.51 -24.92 3.40
CA VAL A 157 18.74 -24.84 4.19
C VAL A 157 19.25 -26.24 4.51
N ALA A 158 20.57 -26.35 4.72
CA ALA A 158 21.21 -27.56 5.21
C ALA A 158 20.76 -27.90 6.65
N PHE A 159 21.13 -29.08 7.12
CA PHE A 159 20.75 -29.58 8.46
C PHE A 159 21.19 -28.65 9.61
N ASP A 160 22.31 -27.96 9.43
CA ASP A 160 22.86 -26.98 10.37
C ASP A 160 22.26 -25.57 10.20
N GLY A 161 21.29 -25.40 9.29
CA GLY A 161 20.61 -24.15 9.01
C GLY A 161 21.38 -23.20 8.09
N VAL A 162 22.51 -23.62 7.52
CA VAL A 162 23.28 -22.84 6.56
C VAL A 162 22.61 -22.91 5.17
N PRO A 163 22.62 -21.83 4.37
CA PRO A 163 22.13 -21.88 2.99
C PRO A 163 22.81 -22.97 2.17
N LEU A 164 22.05 -23.68 1.34
CA LEU A 164 22.60 -24.68 0.44
C LEU A 164 23.54 -24.04 -0.60
N THR A 165 24.62 -24.73 -0.92
CA THR A 165 25.49 -24.39 -2.05
C THR A 165 24.77 -24.61 -3.38
N ASP A 166 25.22 -23.96 -4.45
CA ASP A 166 24.62 -24.13 -5.79
C ASP A 166 24.57 -25.60 -6.24
N ARG A 167 25.59 -26.38 -5.89
CA ARG A 167 25.64 -27.81 -6.18
C ARG A 167 24.58 -28.60 -5.40
N GLU A 168 24.39 -28.26 -4.13
CA GLU A 168 23.37 -28.91 -3.28
C GLU A 168 21.97 -28.52 -3.75
N LYS A 169 21.77 -27.26 -4.13
CA LYS A 169 20.53 -26.77 -4.72
C LYS A 169 20.13 -27.55 -5.97
N GLU A 170 21.06 -27.73 -6.92
CA GLU A 170 20.81 -28.52 -8.13
C GLU A 170 20.51 -29.99 -7.82
N LEU A 171 21.20 -30.58 -6.84
CA LEU A 171 20.92 -31.95 -6.40
C LEU A 171 19.50 -32.07 -5.80
N TYR A 172 19.12 -31.14 -4.93
CA TYR A 172 17.77 -31.10 -4.36
C TYR A 172 16.70 -30.92 -5.43
N LYS A 173 16.95 -30.03 -6.40
CA LYS A 173 16.07 -29.79 -7.54
C LYS A 173 15.85 -31.07 -8.35
N HIS A 174 16.92 -31.82 -8.64
CA HIS A 174 16.83 -33.10 -9.35
C HIS A 174 16.03 -34.14 -8.57
N LEU A 175 16.32 -34.32 -7.27
CA LEU A 175 15.62 -35.29 -6.42
C LEU A 175 14.13 -35.00 -6.29
N LEU A 176 13.76 -33.73 -6.09
CA LEU A 176 12.35 -33.32 -6.00
C LEU A 176 11.60 -33.55 -7.32
N ARG A 177 12.25 -33.32 -8.47
CA ARG A 177 11.67 -33.63 -9.77
C ARG A 177 11.51 -35.13 -9.97
N GLU A 178 12.57 -35.90 -9.72
CA GLU A 178 12.59 -37.35 -9.88
C GLU A 178 11.51 -38.03 -9.02
N THR A 179 11.43 -37.66 -7.74
CA THR A 179 10.38 -38.17 -6.82
C THR A 179 8.97 -37.79 -7.26
N TRP A 180 8.75 -36.55 -7.73
CA TRP A 180 7.46 -36.16 -8.29
C TRP A 180 7.12 -36.97 -9.55
N GLU A 181 8.09 -37.16 -10.45
CA GLU A 181 7.95 -38.00 -11.65
C GLU A 181 7.72 -39.49 -11.32
N GLU A 182 8.32 -40.04 -10.26
CA GLU A 182 8.08 -41.43 -9.84
C GLU A 182 6.66 -41.64 -9.31
N ASP A 183 6.18 -40.71 -8.48
CA ASP A 183 4.84 -40.76 -7.89
C ASP A 183 3.73 -40.48 -8.91
N HIS A 184 4.03 -39.77 -10.00
CA HIS A 184 3.05 -39.32 -11.00
C HIS A 184 3.24 -39.92 -12.41
N GLY A 185 4.38 -40.56 -12.67
CA GLY A 185 4.79 -41.11 -13.97
C GLY A 185 4.53 -42.61 -14.14
N ARG A 186 3.98 -43.31 -13.13
CA ARG A 186 3.36 -44.64 -13.32
C ARG A 186 1.90 -44.48 -13.73
N GLY A 187 1.70 -44.08 -14.98
CA GLY A 187 0.45 -44.20 -15.74
C GLY A 187 0.65 -45.10 -16.95
#